data_AF-A0A914P5F9-F1
#
_entry.id   AF-A0A914P5F9-F1
#
_cell.length_a   1.000
_cell.length_b   1.000
_cell.length_c   1.000
_cell.angle_alpha   90.00
_cell.angle_beta   90.00
_cell.angle_gamma   90.00
#
_symmetry.space_group_name_H-M   'P 1'
#
loop_
_entity.id
_entity.type
_entity.pdbx_description
1 polymer ?
#
loop_
_entity_poly.entity_id
_entity_poly.type
_entity_poly.pdbx_seq_one_letter_code
_entity_poly.pdbx_strand_id
1 'polypeptide(L)'
;MLFVIIAVVACFQITFGAKPAIDSRSNAIGLPCSNDTTKAWLDIAFVIDTSTAMSNTALKQLAGDISTYMQGFTFAQKGDHTVRAAIIGYASNATTYYNLIDTTNYDDFVDALFNLADYGNSDDSGGNVQGALQQAYKLLTSQPSQRKQLIVLIAAAYNSEGFQGADLTASIIKQNGICIVVINFESSQGVLSTALQNISCPGYYYISKDSDLNAKFPYALTQLNCICPPGSLQFREYNIAWKNYTNYADCLLGLGTATNPNIAERVCYPGVLAAVTSQSKLDFITDQILPYAMPNKKKFTIGLHRSSTSEEWKWWGYNGTEYPLGNFPSMLNTPAPNDNWGYMWNHYGFNWTLQTGYNTQLPYVCQLRACDAEYICDQTQAKAIFDKVEAVKNNNITFE
;
A
#
# COMPACT_ATOMS: atom_id res chain seq x y z
N MET A 1 24.74 -29.06 67.26
CA MET A 1 23.91 -29.21 66.05
C MET A 1 22.94 -28.04 66.03
N LEU A 2 23.29 -26.97 65.31
CA LEU A 2 22.45 -25.77 65.13
C LEU A 2 22.73 -25.27 63.70
N PHE A 3 21.74 -25.39 62.82
CA PHE A 3 21.81 -24.92 61.44
C PHE A 3 21.53 -23.41 61.42
N VAL A 4 22.43 -22.62 60.85
CA VAL A 4 22.18 -21.22 60.50
C VAL A 4 21.82 -21.19 59.01
N ILE A 5 20.55 -20.87 58.72
CA ILE A 5 20.05 -20.64 57.37
C ILE A 5 20.36 -19.19 57.01
N ILE A 6 21.24 -18.97 56.04
CA ILE A 6 21.44 -17.67 55.40
C ILE A 6 20.38 -17.54 54.30
N ALA A 7 19.39 -16.69 54.51
CA ALA A 7 18.42 -16.31 53.48
C ALA A 7 19.08 -15.29 52.53
N VAL A 8 19.34 -15.71 51.30
CA VAL A 8 19.74 -14.81 50.21
C VAL A 8 18.47 -14.18 49.65
N VAL A 9 18.24 -12.90 49.94
CA VAL A 9 17.19 -12.11 49.30
C VAL A 9 17.70 -11.69 47.92
N ALA A 10 17.29 -12.42 46.88
CA ALA A 10 17.48 -12.00 45.50
C ALA A 10 16.46 -10.89 45.18
N CYS A 11 16.97 -9.67 45.03
CA CYS A 11 16.17 -8.53 44.56
C CYS A 11 15.95 -8.69 43.05
N PHE A 12 14.81 -9.24 42.66
CA PHE A 12 14.36 -9.24 41.26
C PHE A 12 13.97 -7.81 40.89
N GLN A 13 14.86 -7.10 40.20
CA GLN A 13 14.52 -5.87 39.50
C GLN A 13 13.64 -6.24 38.31
N ILE A 14 12.33 -6.02 38.44
CA ILE A 14 11.40 -6.04 37.31
C ILE A 14 11.71 -4.78 36.50
N THR A 15 12.50 -4.93 35.44
CA THR A 15 12.58 -3.89 34.40
C THR A 15 11.24 -3.86 33.69
N PHE A 16 10.40 -2.88 34.00
CA PHE A 16 9.31 -2.52 33.13
C PHE A 16 9.94 -2.05 31.82
N GLY A 17 9.93 -2.93 30.81
CA GLY A 17 10.32 -2.57 29.45
C GLY A 17 9.53 -1.33 29.07
N ALA A 18 10.23 -0.24 28.75
CA ALA A 18 9.60 0.93 28.18
C ALA A 18 8.78 0.46 26.97
N LYS A 19 7.48 0.72 27.01
CA LYS A 19 6.60 0.56 25.84
C LYS A 19 7.30 1.30 24.70
N PRO A 20 7.53 0.67 23.52
CA PRO A 20 8.21 1.34 22.42
C PRO A 20 7.48 2.66 22.16
N ALA A 21 8.24 3.75 22.00
CA ALA A 21 7.69 5.05 21.70
C ALA A 21 6.75 4.90 20.50
N ILE A 22 5.46 5.18 20.72
CA ILE A 22 4.45 5.15 19.66
C ILE A 22 4.90 6.21 18.65
N ASP A 23 5.30 5.78 17.46
CA ASP A 23 5.70 6.66 16.36
C ASP A 23 4.61 7.71 16.15
N SER A 24 4.97 8.99 16.11
CA SER A 24 4.03 10.10 15.91
C SER A 24 3.24 9.97 14.60
N ARG A 25 3.76 9.23 13.60
CA ARG A 25 3.05 8.88 12.36
C ARG A 25 1.98 7.80 12.51
N SER A 26 2.04 6.96 13.54
CA SER A 26 1.09 5.87 13.73
C SER A 26 -0.33 6.36 14.10
N ASN A 27 -0.43 7.56 14.68
CA ASN A 27 -1.70 8.14 15.09
C ASN A 27 -2.27 9.16 14.09
N ALA A 28 -1.47 9.57 13.11
CA ALA A 28 -1.80 10.66 12.21
C ALA A 28 -2.68 10.23 11.05
N ILE A 29 -3.64 11.11 10.72
CA ILE A 29 -4.56 10.98 9.60
C ILE A 29 -4.12 11.90 8.46
N GLY A 30 -4.44 11.55 7.20
CA GLY A 30 -4.15 12.44 6.07
C GLY A 30 -2.68 12.58 5.73
N LEU A 31 -1.83 11.64 6.17
CA LEU A 31 -0.42 11.62 5.81
C LEU A 31 -0.19 10.75 4.56
N PRO A 32 0.76 11.11 3.68
CA PRO A 32 1.25 10.17 2.68
C PRO A 32 1.87 8.95 3.37
N CYS A 33 1.78 7.78 2.73
CA CYS A 33 2.50 6.59 3.19
C CYS A 33 4.01 6.86 3.26
N SER A 34 4.70 6.15 4.17
CA SER A 34 6.13 6.34 4.33
C SER A 34 6.91 5.94 3.07
N ASN A 35 7.88 6.79 2.71
CA ASN A 35 8.80 6.57 1.59
C ASN A 35 10.17 6.05 2.08
N ASP A 36 10.25 5.53 3.30
CA ASP A 36 11.48 4.98 3.87
C ASP A 36 11.81 3.63 3.20
N THR A 37 12.75 3.65 2.26
CA THR A 37 13.22 2.45 1.55
C THR A 37 13.92 1.47 2.47
N THR A 38 14.53 1.95 3.56
CA THR A 38 15.26 1.09 4.50
C THR A 38 14.34 0.17 5.30
N LYS A 39 13.02 0.46 5.26
CA LYS A 39 12.00 -0.31 5.96
C LYS A 39 10.90 -0.89 5.07
N ALA A 40 11.15 -0.98 3.77
CA ALA A 40 10.22 -1.62 2.83
C ALA A 40 10.07 -3.11 3.14
N TRP A 41 8.87 -3.68 2.95
CA TRP A 41 8.57 -5.08 3.25
C TRP A 41 8.07 -5.81 2.00
N LEU A 42 9.02 -6.14 1.11
CA LEU A 42 8.74 -6.53 -0.27
C LEU A 42 9.38 -7.87 -0.65
N ASP A 43 8.66 -8.67 -1.44
CA ASP A 43 9.21 -9.76 -2.23
C ASP A 43 9.15 -9.37 -3.71
N ILE A 44 10.30 -9.28 -4.36
CA ILE A 44 10.39 -8.76 -5.73
C ILE A 44 10.95 -9.84 -6.66
N ALA A 45 10.22 -10.19 -7.71
CA ALA A 45 10.75 -10.97 -8.82
C ALA A 45 11.20 -10.01 -9.95
N PHE A 46 12.50 -9.85 -10.13
CA PHE A 46 13.08 -9.17 -11.29
C PHE A 46 13.08 -10.13 -12.47
N VAL A 47 12.32 -9.79 -13.49
CA VAL A 47 12.15 -10.57 -14.72
C VAL A 47 12.82 -9.81 -15.84
N ILE A 48 13.98 -10.28 -16.26
CA ILE A 48 14.92 -9.57 -17.12
C ILE A 48 14.98 -10.25 -18.48
N ASP A 49 14.74 -9.48 -19.53
CA ASP A 49 14.97 -9.90 -20.92
C ASP A 49 16.45 -10.20 -21.11
N THR A 50 16.75 -11.42 -21.54
CA THR A 50 18.11 -11.90 -21.84
C THR A 50 18.22 -12.38 -23.29
N SER A 51 17.27 -11.99 -24.14
CA SER A 51 17.28 -12.30 -25.58
C SER A 51 18.41 -11.58 -26.31
N THR A 52 18.54 -11.85 -27.61
CA THR A 52 19.46 -11.10 -28.48
C THR A 52 19.17 -9.59 -28.54
N ALA A 53 18.02 -9.11 -28.07
CA ALA A 53 17.78 -7.67 -27.92
C ALA A 53 18.64 -7.05 -26.81
N MET A 54 19.23 -7.85 -25.92
CA MET A 54 20.03 -7.43 -24.78
C MET A 54 21.48 -7.90 -24.92
N SER A 55 22.35 -7.02 -25.43
CA SER A 55 23.79 -7.28 -25.45
C SER A 55 24.37 -7.42 -24.02
N ASN A 56 25.51 -8.09 -23.87
CA ASN A 56 26.21 -8.17 -22.57
C ASN A 56 26.47 -6.79 -21.94
N THR A 57 26.84 -5.80 -22.74
CA THR A 57 27.02 -4.42 -22.26
C THR A 57 25.71 -3.81 -21.76
N ALA A 58 24.59 -4.07 -22.46
CA ALA A 58 23.27 -3.60 -22.04
C ALA A 58 22.81 -4.26 -20.74
N LEU A 59 23.05 -5.57 -20.57
CA LEU A 59 22.76 -6.28 -19.32
C LEU A 59 23.60 -5.76 -18.15
N LYS A 60 24.89 -5.47 -18.37
CA LYS A 60 25.76 -4.87 -17.33
C LYS A 60 25.33 -3.46 -16.95
N GLN A 61 24.90 -2.66 -17.92
CA GLN A 61 24.33 -1.34 -17.65
C GLN A 61 23.06 -1.46 -16.80
N LEU A 62 22.14 -2.35 -17.21
CA LEU A 62 20.92 -2.62 -16.46
C LEU A 62 21.22 -3.10 -15.03
N ALA A 63 22.19 -4.00 -14.85
CA ALA A 63 22.61 -4.46 -13.52
C ALA A 63 23.08 -3.29 -12.64
N GLY A 64 23.90 -2.38 -13.19
CA GLY A 64 24.34 -1.17 -12.49
C GLY A 64 23.19 -0.21 -12.15
N ASP A 65 22.24 -0.02 -13.07
CA ASP A 65 21.07 0.84 -12.89
C ASP A 65 20.16 0.29 -11.78
N ILE A 66 19.77 -0.99 -11.85
CA ILE A 66 18.93 -1.63 -10.84
C ILE A 66 19.63 -1.66 -9.47
N SER A 67 20.94 -1.92 -9.43
CA SER A 67 21.72 -1.83 -8.19
C SER A 67 21.60 -0.44 -7.56
N THR A 68 21.78 0.60 -8.37
CA THR A 68 21.64 2.00 -7.93
C THR A 68 20.22 2.29 -7.42
N TYR A 69 19.18 1.81 -8.10
CA TYR A 69 17.80 2.03 -7.66
C TYR A 69 17.53 1.32 -6.33
N MET A 70 18.16 0.17 -6.09
CA MET A 70 17.90 -0.65 -4.90
C MET A 70 18.85 -0.35 -3.73
N GLN A 71 19.83 0.54 -3.87
CA GLN A 71 20.86 0.82 -2.86
C GLN A 71 20.31 1.25 -1.49
N GLY A 72 19.15 1.92 -1.46
CA GLY A 72 18.51 2.38 -0.23
C GLY A 72 17.66 1.32 0.50
N PHE A 73 17.53 0.10 -0.06
CA PHE A 73 16.67 -0.95 0.50
C PHE A 73 17.47 -1.90 1.40
N THR A 74 16.82 -2.37 2.47
CA THR A 74 17.41 -3.36 3.38
C THR A 74 17.08 -4.77 2.90
N PHE A 75 18.07 -5.49 2.37
CA PHE A 75 17.93 -6.88 1.95
C PHE A 75 18.20 -7.82 3.12
N ALA A 76 17.23 -8.68 3.44
CA ALA A 76 17.41 -9.75 4.40
C ALA A 76 16.33 -10.82 4.30
N GLN A 77 16.68 -12.05 4.65
CA GLN A 77 15.76 -13.20 4.58
C GLN A 77 14.68 -13.18 5.68
N LYS A 78 15.04 -12.72 6.88
CA LYS A 78 14.17 -12.68 8.05
C LYS A 78 14.04 -11.27 8.59
N GLY A 79 12.95 -11.02 9.31
CA GLY A 79 12.62 -9.73 9.89
C GLY A 79 11.51 -9.02 9.12
N ASP A 80 10.82 -8.16 9.86
CA ASP A 80 9.93 -7.17 9.26
C ASP A 80 10.78 -6.12 8.56
N HIS A 81 10.19 -5.36 7.63
CA HIS A 81 10.87 -4.22 7.01
C HIS A 81 12.12 -4.58 6.18
N THR A 82 12.13 -5.78 5.59
CA THR A 82 13.19 -6.23 4.66
C THR A 82 12.66 -6.62 3.29
N VAL A 83 13.55 -6.52 2.29
CA VAL A 83 13.34 -6.94 0.91
C VAL A 83 13.98 -8.30 0.66
N ARG A 84 13.31 -9.13 -0.14
CA ARG A 84 13.91 -10.30 -0.82
C ARG A 84 13.74 -10.15 -2.32
N ALA A 85 14.74 -10.60 -3.08
CA ALA A 85 14.72 -10.52 -4.53
C ALA A 85 14.99 -11.87 -5.18
N ALA A 86 14.21 -12.18 -6.20
CA ALA A 86 14.45 -13.27 -7.13
C ALA A 86 14.82 -12.68 -8.49
N ILE A 87 15.70 -13.37 -9.22
CA ILE A 87 16.18 -12.97 -10.54
C ILE A 87 15.80 -14.06 -11.55
N ILE A 88 15.03 -13.67 -12.56
CA ILE A 88 14.55 -14.53 -13.65
C ILE A 88 15.04 -13.91 -14.95
N GLY A 89 15.76 -14.68 -15.76
CA GLY A 89 16.11 -14.31 -17.14
C GLY A 89 15.13 -14.93 -18.13
N TYR A 90 14.78 -14.25 -19.21
CA TYR A 90 13.91 -14.81 -20.23
C TYR A 90 14.27 -14.42 -21.67
N ALA A 91 14.06 -15.37 -22.59
CA ALA A 91 14.01 -15.18 -24.04
C ALA A 91 12.79 -15.94 -24.59
N SER A 92 12.93 -17.02 -25.37
CA SER A 92 11.80 -17.91 -25.68
C SER A 92 11.32 -18.69 -24.45
N ASN A 93 12.25 -19.00 -23.54
CA ASN A 93 11.98 -19.66 -22.25
C ASN A 93 12.38 -18.74 -21.09
N ALA A 94 11.76 -18.95 -19.93
CA ALA A 94 12.10 -18.25 -18.69
C ALA A 94 12.79 -19.17 -17.69
N THR A 95 13.89 -18.69 -17.11
CA THR A 95 14.73 -19.44 -16.16
C THR A 95 14.93 -18.62 -14.89
N THR A 96 14.66 -19.24 -13.74
CA THR A 96 15.02 -18.65 -12.44
C THR A 96 16.51 -18.91 -12.19
N TYR A 97 17.30 -17.85 -12.10
CA TYR A 97 18.72 -17.92 -11.77
C TYR A 97 18.94 -17.82 -10.26
N TYR A 98 18.17 -16.95 -9.62
CA TYR A 98 18.19 -16.74 -8.17
C TYR A 98 16.77 -16.69 -7.65
N ASN A 99 16.51 -17.43 -6.58
CA ASN A 99 15.26 -17.44 -5.85
C ASN A 99 15.27 -16.38 -4.73
N LEU A 100 14.12 -16.13 -4.11
CA LEU A 100 13.97 -15.14 -3.02
C LEU A 100 14.91 -15.40 -1.84
N ILE A 101 15.35 -16.64 -1.65
CA ILE A 101 16.22 -17.06 -0.54
C ILE A 101 17.71 -16.92 -0.85
N ASP A 102 18.08 -16.71 -2.10
CA ASP A 102 19.48 -16.74 -2.54
C ASP A 102 20.18 -15.38 -2.36
N THR A 103 19.43 -14.28 -2.37
CA THR A 103 19.95 -12.92 -2.13
C THR A 103 19.79 -12.54 -0.66
N THR A 104 20.82 -12.73 0.17
CA THR A 104 20.69 -12.57 1.64
C THR A 104 20.98 -11.16 2.13
N ASN A 105 21.70 -10.38 1.34
CA ASN A 105 22.07 -8.99 1.60
C ASN A 105 22.14 -8.21 0.27
N TYR A 106 22.46 -6.92 0.34
CA TYR A 106 22.52 -6.06 -0.85
C TYR A 106 23.64 -6.48 -1.82
N ASP A 107 24.82 -6.85 -1.32
CA ASP A 107 25.95 -7.27 -2.16
C ASP A 107 25.62 -8.57 -2.91
N ASP A 108 24.97 -9.55 -2.25
CA ASP A 108 24.49 -10.77 -2.92
C ASP A 108 23.50 -10.45 -4.06
N PHE A 109 22.64 -9.45 -3.86
CA PHE A 109 21.68 -9.02 -4.88
C PHE A 109 22.40 -8.38 -6.08
N VAL A 110 23.38 -7.51 -5.83
CA VAL A 110 24.21 -6.90 -6.87
C VAL A 110 24.98 -7.99 -7.64
N ASP A 111 25.62 -8.91 -6.94
CA ASP A 111 26.35 -10.03 -7.54
C ASP A 111 25.42 -10.90 -8.39
N ALA A 112 24.20 -11.17 -7.93
CA ALA A 112 23.21 -11.93 -8.70
C ALA A 112 22.84 -11.24 -10.03
N LEU A 113 22.70 -9.91 -10.04
CA LEU A 113 22.44 -9.14 -11.27
C LEU A 113 23.62 -9.19 -12.24
N PHE A 114 24.84 -8.99 -11.75
CA PHE A 114 26.04 -9.03 -12.60
C PHE A 114 26.35 -10.45 -13.11
N ASN A 115 26.09 -11.49 -12.30
CA ASN A 115 26.18 -12.87 -12.75
C ASN A 115 25.17 -13.18 -13.86
N LEU A 116 23.93 -12.68 -13.77
CA LEU A 116 22.98 -12.78 -14.89
C LEU A 116 23.53 -12.05 -16.13
N ALA A 117 24.16 -10.89 -15.97
CA ALA A 117 24.72 -10.15 -17.09
C ALA A 117 25.91 -10.85 -17.77
N ASP A 118 26.69 -11.64 -17.01
CA ASP A 118 27.83 -12.39 -17.52
C ASP A 118 27.45 -13.74 -18.13
N TYR A 119 26.44 -14.42 -17.58
CA TYR A 119 26.12 -15.82 -17.92
C TYR A 119 24.71 -16.04 -18.44
N GLY A 120 23.83 -15.05 -18.34
CA GLY A 120 22.42 -15.17 -18.69
C GLY A 120 22.08 -14.80 -20.13
N ASN A 121 23.02 -14.20 -20.88
CA ASN A 121 22.80 -13.84 -22.28
C ASN A 121 22.46 -15.09 -23.10
N SER A 122 21.47 -14.95 -23.98
CA SER A 122 21.07 -16.00 -24.91
C SER A 122 21.19 -15.53 -26.35
N ASP A 123 21.64 -16.43 -27.21
CA ASP A 123 21.57 -16.27 -28.68
C ASP A 123 20.12 -16.42 -29.21
N ASP A 124 19.13 -16.46 -28.32
CA ASP A 124 17.72 -16.63 -28.60
C ASP A 124 17.05 -15.26 -28.77
N SER A 125 16.43 -15.03 -29.91
CA SER A 125 15.73 -13.78 -30.23
C SER A 125 14.28 -13.74 -29.73
N GLY A 126 13.83 -14.77 -29.03
CA GLY A 126 12.50 -14.84 -28.43
C GLY A 126 12.29 -13.80 -27.32
N GLY A 127 11.02 -13.51 -27.03
CA GLY A 127 10.61 -12.51 -26.03
C GLY A 127 9.32 -12.93 -25.34
N ASN A 128 9.30 -14.15 -24.78
CA ASN A 128 8.14 -14.78 -24.19
C ASN A 128 7.79 -14.19 -22.82
N VAL A 129 7.27 -12.96 -22.83
CA VAL A 129 6.82 -12.25 -21.62
C VAL A 129 5.75 -13.05 -20.87
N GLN A 130 4.86 -13.76 -21.57
CA GLN A 130 3.86 -14.59 -20.92
C GLN A 130 4.50 -15.68 -20.04
N GLY A 131 5.42 -16.46 -20.61
CA GLY A 131 6.13 -17.51 -19.87
C GLY A 131 6.93 -16.95 -18.71
N ALA A 132 7.56 -15.79 -18.89
CA ALA A 132 8.30 -15.10 -17.85
C ALA A 132 7.40 -14.64 -16.68
N LEU A 133 6.24 -14.06 -16.99
CA LEU A 133 5.24 -13.68 -15.98
C LEU A 133 4.67 -14.89 -15.25
N GLN A 134 4.41 -15.99 -15.94
CA GLN A 134 3.95 -17.24 -15.32
C GLN A 134 5.00 -17.82 -14.37
N GLN A 135 6.27 -17.81 -14.76
CA GLN A 135 7.38 -18.26 -13.93
C GLN A 135 7.53 -17.41 -12.67
N ALA A 136 7.48 -16.08 -12.81
CA ALA A 136 7.54 -15.15 -11.68
C ALA A 136 6.36 -15.31 -10.73
N TYR A 137 5.14 -15.43 -11.27
CA TYR A 137 3.94 -15.66 -10.48
C TYR A 137 4.02 -16.97 -9.69
N LYS A 138 4.45 -18.07 -10.33
CA LYS A 138 4.66 -19.36 -9.66
C LYS A 138 5.71 -19.25 -8.56
N LEU A 139 6.82 -18.57 -8.81
CA LEU A 139 7.89 -18.39 -7.82
C LEU A 139 7.37 -17.66 -6.59
N LEU A 140 6.72 -16.50 -6.76
CA LEU A 140 6.18 -15.69 -5.67
C LEU A 140 5.10 -16.46 -4.88
N THR A 141 4.15 -17.09 -5.57
CA THR A 141 3.04 -17.78 -4.91
C THR A 141 3.42 -19.12 -4.27
N SER A 142 4.53 -19.74 -4.70
CA SER A 142 5.04 -20.97 -4.08
C SER A 142 5.63 -20.75 -2.67
N GLN A 143 5.90 -19.50 -2.29
CA GLN A 143 6.43 -19.13 -0.99
C GLN A 143 5.45 -18.16 -0.30
N PRO A 144 4.49 -18.68 0.48
CA PRO A 144 3.59 -17.85 1.27
C PRO A 144 4.39 -16.83 2.08
N SER A 145 4.10 -15.55 1.85
CA SER A 145 4.83 -14.45 2.44
C SER A 145 3.85 -13.40 2.90
N GLN A 146 4.15 -12.79 4.03
CA GLN A 146 3.40 -11.62 4.50
C GLN A 146 3.90 -10.32 3.85
N ARG A 147 5.06 -10.37 3.17
CA ARG A 147 5.60 -9.26 2.38
C ARG A 147 4.73 -8.98 1.17
N LYS A 148 4.71 -7.73 0.73
CA LYS A 148 4.07 -7.38 -0.54
C LYS A 148 4.85 -7.99 -1.69
N GLN A 149 4.18 -8.80 -2.49
CA GLN A 149 4.76 -9.44 -3.67
C GLN A 149 4.61 -8.57 -4.91
N LEU A 150 5.70 -8.41 -5.66
CA LEU A 150 5.81 -7.56 -6.85
C LEU A 150 6.61 -8.26 -7.95
N ILE A 151 6.29 -7.94 -9.21
CA ILE A 151 7.09 -8.33 -10.37
C ILE A 151 7.66 -7.05 -11.00
N VAL A 152 8.95 -7.03 -11.26
CA VAL A 152 9.61 -5.98 -12.04
C VAL A 152 10.00 -6.59 -13.38
N LEU A 153 9.20 -6.34 -14.41
CA LEU A 153 9.46 -6.78 -15.78
C LEU A 153 10.34 -5.75 -16.48
N ILE A 154 11.52 -6.19 -16.93
CA ILE A 154 12.43 -5.42 -17.76
C ILE A 154 12.46 -6.06 -19.14
N ALA A 155 11.98 -5.34 -20.14
CA ALA A 155 11.83 -5.85 -21.49
C ALA A 155 12.51 -4.91 -22.49
N ALA A 156 13.38 -5.42 -23.36
CA ALA A 156 14.02 -4.66 -24.42
C ALA A 156 13.39 -4.92 -25.80
N ALA A 157 12.75 -6.08 -25.96
CA ALA A 157 11.88 -6.37 -27.08
C ALA A 157 10.55 -6.95 -26.59
N TYR A 158 9.46 -6.57 -27.25
CA TYR A 158 8.16 -7.17 -27.02
C TYR A 158 7.40 -7.33 -28.33
N ASN A 159 7.15 -8.58 -28.71
CA ASN A 159 6.30 -8.93 -29.84
C ASN A 159 4.95 -9.45 -29.32
N SER A 160 3.94 -8.59 -29.35
CA SER A 160 2.57 -8.94 -28.93
C SER A 160 1.89 -9.98 -29.83
N GLU A 161 2.39 -10.19 -31.05
CA GLU A 161 1.80 -11.10 -32.03
C GLU A 161 2.36 -12.53 -31.92
N GLY A 162 3.62 -12.69 -31.48
CA GLY A 162 4.31 -13.98 -31.39
C GLY A 162 4.03 -14.80 -30.12
N PHE A 163 3.65 -14.13 -29.02
CA PHE A 163 3.37 -14.76 -27.73
C PHE A 163 2.01 -14.28 -27.17
N GLN A 164 0.93 -14.79 -27.75
CA GLN A 164 -0.43 -14.43 -27.38
C GLN A 164 -0.74 -14.86 -25.93
N GLY A 165 -1.07 -13.91 -25.06
CA GLY A 165 -1.58 -14.21 -23.71
C GLY A 165 -0.89 -13.49 -22.55
N ALA A 166 0.15 -12.68 -22.81
CA ALA A 166 0.82 -11.89 -21.78
C ALA A 166 -0.14 -10.92 -21.07
N ASP A 167 -1.03 -10.24 -21.79
CA ASP A 167 -2.02 -9.31 -21.23
C ASP A 167 -3.01 -10.01 -20.28
N LEU A 168 -3.51 -11.19 -20.67
CA LEU A 168 -4.40 -12.01 -19.83
C LEU A 168 -3.66 -12.50 -18.58
N THR A 169 -2.44 -12.98 -18.74
CA THR A 169 -1.59 -13.43 -17.63
C THR A 169 -1.33 -12.29 -16.66
N ALA A 170 -0.94 -11.12 -17.16
CA ALA A 170 -0.73 -9.92 -16.37
C ALA A 170 -2.01 -9.50 -15.61
N SER A 171 -3.16 -9.59 -16.26
CA SER A 171 -4.46 -9.28 -15.64
C SER A 171 -4.78 -10.22 -14.47
N ILE A 172 -4.53 -11.52 -14.64
CA ILE A 172 -4.70 -12.51 -13.56
C ILE A 172 -3.75 -12.24 -12.40
N ILE A 173 -2.47 -11.96 -12.67
CA ILE A 173 -1.48 -11.63 -11.64
C ILE A 173 -1.91 -10.40 -10.84
N LYS A 174 -2.33 -9.33 -11.54
CA LYS A 174 -2.83 -8.09 -10.92
C LYS A 174 -4.08 -8.33 -10.07
N GLN A 175 -5.01 -9.16 -10.52
CA GLN A 175 -6.20 -9.53 -9.76
C GLN A 175 -5.88 -10.33 -8.48
N ASN A 176 -4.78 -11.09 -8.48
CA ASN A 176 -4.27 -11.78 -7.29
C ASN A 176 -3.44 -10.86 -6.36
N GLY A 177 -3.46 -9.54 -6.59
CA GLY A 177 -2.85 -8.56 -5.70
C GLY A 177 -1.34 -8.38 -5.89
N ILE A 178 -0.74 -9.00 -6.91
CA ILE A 178 0.66 -8.81 -7.28
C ILE A 178 0.75 -7.75 -8.35
N CYS A 179 1.47 -6.67 -8.06
CA CYS A 179 1.65 -5.60 -9.03
C CYS A 179 2.83 -5.88 -9.97
N ILE A 180 2.66 -5.56 -11.25
CA ILE A 180 3.72 -5.63 -12.25
C ILE A 180 4.20 -4.22 -12.55
N VAL A 181 5.44 -3.93 -12.17
CA VAL A 181 6.19 -2.75 -12.57
C VAL A 181 6.92 -3.08 -13.86
N VAL A 182 6.83 -2.21 -14.86
CA VAL A 182 7.49 -2.41 -16.16
C VAL A 182 8.55 -1.35 -16.37
N ILE A 183 9.76 -1.79 -16.72
CA ILE A 183 10.81 -0.95 -17.30
C ILE A 183 10.96 -1.37 -18.76
N ASN A 184 10.45 -0.54 -19.66
CA ASN A 184 10.69 -0.70 -21.08
C ASN A 184 12.11 -0.21 -21.39
N PHE A 185 13.01 -1.17 -21.61
CA PHE A 185 14.43 -0.94 -21.65
C PHE A 185 14.87 -0.62 -23.07
N GLU A 186 15.38 0.58 -23.29
CA GLU A 186 15.92 0.96 -24.59
C GLU A 186 17.35 0.46 -24.74
N SER A 187 17.54 -0.64 -25.47
CA SER A 187 18.85 -1.12 -25.89
C SER A 187 19.15 -0.73 -27.33
N SER A 188 20.41 -0.91 -27.77
CA SER A 188 20.81 -0.65 -29.17
C SER A 188 20.17 -1.61 -30.19
N GLN A 189 19.63 -2.74 -29.75
CA GLN A 189 19.07 -3.80 -30.59
C GLN A 189 17.58 -4.05 -30.32
N GLY A 190 17.03 -3.44 -29.26
CA GLY A 190 15.63 -3.54 -28.85
C GLY A 190 14.76 -2.43 -29.43
N VAL A 191 13.44 -2.60 -29.32
CA VAL A 191 12.45 -1.61 -29.74
C VAL A 191 11.47 -1.40 -28.60
N LEU A 192 11.38 -0.15 -28.13
CA LEU A 192 10.41 0.23 -27.11
C LEU A 192 8.99 -0.09 -27.60
N SER A 193 8.27 -0.92 -26.85
CA SER A 193 6.88 -1.23 -27.14
C SER A 193 5.92 -0.57 -26.14
N THR A 194 5.03 0.29 -26.63
CA THR A 194 3.98 0.89 -25.81
C THR A 194 2.94 -0.13 -25.34
N ALA A 195 2.83 -1.29 -26.01
CA ALA A 195 1.93 -2.37 -25.61
C ALA A 195 2.28 -2.95 -24.22
N LEU A 196 3.52 -2.82 -23.77
CA LEU A 196 3.95 -3.19 -22.42
C LEU A 196 3.25 -2.37 -21.32
N GLN A 197 2.65 -1.22 -21.64
CA GLN A 197 1.82 -0.46 -20.69
C GLN A 197 0.62 -1.29 -20.19
N ASN A 198 0.04 -2.15 -21.04
CA ASN A 198 -1.10 -2.99 -20.68
C ASN A 198 -0.73 -4.09 -19.67
N ILE A 199 0.55 -4.51 -19.68
CA ILE A 199 1.11 -5.46 -18.72
C ILE A 199 1.22 -4.82 -17.34
N SER A 200 1.75 -3.58 -17.28
CA SER A 200 2.00 -2.87 -16.03
C SER A 200 0.72 -2.63 -15.19
N CYS A 201 0.91 -2.40 -13.90
CA CYS A 201 -0.09 -1.71 -13.11
C CYS A 201 -0.24 -0.25 -13.57
N PRO A 202 -1.44 0.34 -13.47
CA PRO A 202 -1.62 1.76 -13.77
C PRO A 202 -0.62 2.64 -13.01
N GLY A 203 0.15 3.45 -13.74
CA GLY A 203 1.17 4.34 -13.16
C GLY A 203 2.56 3.72 -12.92
N TYR A 204 2.76 2.43 -13.25
CA TYR A 204 4.02 1.71 -13.01
C TYR A 204 4.69 1.22 -14.30
N TYR A 205 4.61 2.02 -15.36
CA TYR A 205 5.36 1.83 -16.60
C TYR A 205 6.41 2.93 -16.72
N TYR A 206 7.65 2.51 -16.96
CA TYR A 206 8.82 3.38 -17.05
C TYR A 206 9.61 3.09 -18.32
N ILE A 207 10.38 4.08 -18.78
CA ILE A 207 11.35 3.91 -19.87
C ILE A 207 12.75 4.04 -19.27
N SER A 208 13.68 3.13 -19.60
CA SER A 208 15.00 3.08 -18.92
C SER A 208 15.85 4.35 -19.07
N LYS A 209 15.63 5.15 -20.12
CA LYS A 209 16.34 6.42 -20.35
C LYS A 209 15.73 7.62 -19.63
N ASP A 210 14.65 7.44 -18.88
CA ASP A 210 14.09 8.51 -18.07
C ASP A 210 15.12 8.96 -17.03
N SER A 211 15.55 10.22 -17.11
CA SER A 211 16.66 10.75 -16.29
C SER A 211 16.37 10.79 -14.79
N ASP A 212 15.10 10.65 -14.41
CA ASP A 212 14.62 10.63 -13.03
C ASP A 212 14.17 9.24 -12.57
N LEU A 213 14.45 8.18 -13.36
CA LEU A 213 14.07 6.81 -12.99
C LEU A 213 14.76 6.36 -11.69
N ASN A 214 15.97 6.83 -11.43
CA ASN A 214 16.71 6.58 -10.19
C ASN A 214 15.98 7.06 -8.92
N ALA A 215 15.13 8.09 -9.04
CA ALA A 215 14.32 8.60 -7.93
C ALA A 215 12.88 8.04 -7.99
N LYS A 216 12.32 7.89 -9.19
CA LYS A 216 10.95 7.39 -9.39
C LYS A 216 10.79 5.93 -9.02
N PHE A 217 11.74 5.07 -9.38
CA PHE A 217 11.63 3.64 -9.16
C PHE A 217 11.61 3.27 -7.66
N PRO A 218 12.55 3.75 -6.83
CA PRO A 218 12.48 3.51 -5.38
C PRO A 218 11.19 4.07 -4.76
N TYR A 219 10.80 5.29 -5.16
CA TYR A 219 9.56 5.90 -4.71
C TYR A 219 8.35 5.02 -5.05
N ALA A 220 8.25 4.51 -6.28
CA ALA A 220 7.19 3.63 -6.72
C ALA A 220 7.10 2.34 -5.88
N LEU A 221 8.24 1.72 -5.56
CA LEU A 221 8.26 0.54 -4.69
C LEU A 221 7.76 0.85 -3.28
N THR A 222 8.09 2.02 -2.72
CA THR A 222 7.53 2.44 -1.41
C THR A 222 6.03 2.72 -1.48
N GLN A 223 5.52 3.25 -2.61
CA GLN A 223 4.07 3.40 -2.80
C GLN A 223 3.36 2.06 -2.89
N LEU A 224 4.00 1.04 -3.48
CA LEU A 224 3.46 -0.32 -3.55
C LEU A 224 3.53 -1.05 -2.20
N ASN A 225 4.45 -0.64 -1.31
CA ASN A 225 4.52 -1.09 0.09
C ASN A 225 3.43 -0.47 0.98
N CYS A 226 2.62 0.46 0.46
CA CYS A 226 1.44 1.01 1.13
C CYS A 226 0.23 0.10 0.88
N ILE A 227 -0.23 -0.61 1.91
CA ILE A 227 -1.22 -1.69 1.77
C ILE A 227 -2.43 -1.43 2.65
N CYS A 228 -3.59 -1.28 2.02
CA CYS A 228 -4.86 -1.26 2.72
C CYS A 228 -5.38 -2.65 3.10
N PRO A 229 -6.05 -2.77 4.25
CA PRO A 229 -6.84 -3.97 4.57
C PRO A 229 -7.83 -4.34 3.44
N PRO A 230 -7.99 -5.63 3.11
CA PRO A 230 -8.89 -6.06 2.03
C PRO A 230 -10.32 -5.55 2.21
N GLY A 231 -10.92 -5.09 1.12
CA GLY A 231 -12.28 -4.52 1.12
C GLY A 231 -12.34 -3.02 1.43
N SER A 232 -11.20 -2.38 1.76
CA SER A 232 -11.08 -0.93 1.82
C SER A 232 -10.33 -0.37 0.61
N LEU A 233 -10.52 0.92 0.31
CA LEU A 233 -9.89 1.59 -0.83
C LEU A 233 -8.85 2.61 -0.36
N GLN A 234 -7.64 2.52 -0.94
CA GLN A 234 -6.52 3.40 -0.62
C GLN A 234 -6.76 4.81 -1.15
N PHE A 235 -6.83 5.80 -0.25
CA PHE A 235 -6.80 7.20 -0.67
C PHE A 235 -5.47 7.51 -1.34
N ARG A 236 -5.54 8.19 -2.49
CA ARG A 236 -4.37 8.55 -3.28
C ARG A 236 -4.61 9.87 -4.00
N GLU A 237 -3.54 10.62 -4.20
CA GLU A 237 -3.57 11.88 -4.94
C GLU A 237 -2.53 11.86 -6.06
N TYR A 238 -2.89 12.44 -7.20
CA TYR A 238 -1.95 12.52 -8.32
C TYR A 238 -0.82 13.50 -7.97
N ASN A 239 0.41 13.01 -8.06
CA ASN A 239 1.61 13.77 -7.81
C ASN A 239 2.24 14.18 -9.15
N ILE A 240 2.24 15.49 -9.41
CA ILE A 240 2.76 16.05 -10.65
C ILE A 240 4.28 15.83 -10.78
N ALA A 241 5.02 15.91 -9.67
CA ALA A 241 6.48 15.74 -9.67
C ALA A 241 6.87 14.31 -10.06
N TRP A 242 6.13 13.32 -9.57
CA TRP A 242 6.39 11.90 -9.85
C TRP A 242 5.64 11.37 -11.07
N LYS A 243 4.73 12.15 -11.66
CA LYS A 243 3.77 11.72 -12.70
C LYS A 243 3.05 10.43 -12.33
N ASN A 244 2.77 10.24 -11.04
CA ASN A 244 2.16 9.05 -10.48
C ASN A 244 1.33 9.41 -9.25
N TYR A 245 0.55 8.48 -8.73
CA TYR A 245 -0.22 8.70 -7.52
C TYR A 245 0.63 8.49 -6.25
N THR A 246 0.57 9.44 -5.33
CA THR A 246 1.01 9.26 -3.94
C THR A 246 -0.08 8.51 -3.19
N ASN A 247 0.24 7.37 -2.61
CA ASN A 247 -0.67 6.65 -1.72
C ASN A 247 -0.60 7.28 -0.33
N TYR A 248 -1.76 7.48 0.28
CA TYR A 248 -1.88 8.00 1.65
C TYR A 248 -2.01 6.86 2.65
N ALA A 249 -1.72 7.15 3.91
CA ALA A 249 -1.95 6.27 5.05
C ALA A 249 -3.44 5.94 5.32
N ASP A 250 -4.36 6.49 4.52
CA ASP A 250 -5.79 6.44 4.75
C ASP A 250 -6.47 5.41 3.84
N CYS A 251 -7.04 4.38 4.46
CA CYS A 251 -7.83 3.35 3.80
C CYS A 251 -9.31 3.56 4.10
N LEU A 252 -10.11 3.84 3.08
CA LEU A 252 -11.49 4.26 3.24
C LEU A 252 -12.45 3.11 2.98
N LEU A 253 -13.46 3.00 3.85
CA LEU A 253 -14.50 1.99 3.78
C LEU A 253 -15.87 2.65 3.91
N GLY A 254 -16.65 2.60 2.83
CA GLY A 254 -18.03 3.12 2.81
C GLY A 254 -19.02 2.09 3.37
N LEU A 255 -19.88 2.52 4.29
CA LEU A 255 -20.89 1.69 4.92
C LEU A 255 -22.29 2.30 4.74
N GLY A 256 -23.10 1.68 3.88
CA GLY A 256 -24.45 2.15 3.55
C GLY A 256 -25.51 1.91 4.63
N THR A 257 -25.19 1.17 5.68
CA THR A 257 -26.08 0.94 6.82
C THR A 257 -26.19 2.22 7.64
N ALA A 258 -27.39 2.79 7.71
CA ALA A 258 -27.60 4.03 8.45
C ALA A 258 -27.63 3.77 9.96
N THR A 259 -26.87 4.55 10.73
CA THR A 259 -26.90 4.53 12.19
C THR A 259 -26.53 5.91 12.74
N ASN A 260 -26.68 6.10 14.05
CA ASN A 260 -26.27 7.34 14.68
C ASN A 260 -24.72 7.43 14.81
N PRO A 261 -24.13 8.63 14.84
CA PRO A 261 -22.68 8.80 14.85
C PRO A 261 -21.94 8.09 15.99
N ASN A 262 -22.53 8.03 17.20
CA ASN A 262 -21.91 7.34 18.33
C ASN A 262 -21.76 5.83 18.09
N ILE A 263 -22.74 5.20 17.42
CA ILE A 263 -22.65 3.80 17.02
C ILE A 263 -21.66 3.65 15.87
N ALA A 264 -21.72 4.55 14.88
CA ALA A 264 -20.83 4.50 13.72
C ALA A 264 -19.34 4.57 14.13
N GLU A 265 -19.00 5.44 15.07
CA GLU A 265 -17.67 5.53 15.68
C GLU A 265 -17.21 4.19 16.27
N ARG A 266 -18.04 3.53 17.09
CA ARG A 266 -17.72 2.23 17.71
C ARG A 266 -17.56 1.12 16.67
N VAL A 267 -18.35 1.16 15.60
CA VAL A 267 -18.26 0.20 14.50
C VAL A 267 -16.93 0.38 13.75
N CYS A 268 -16.49 1.62 13.53
CA CYS A 268 -15.24 1.89 12.81
C CYS A 268 -13.98 1.45 13.55
N TYR A 269 -14.02 1.21 14.86
CA TYR A 269 -12.87 0.71 15.62
C TYR A 269 -12.37 -0.65 15.08
N PRO A 270 -11.05 -0.88 14.89
CA PRO A 270 -9.92 -0.07 15.41
C PRO A 270 -9.52 1.15 14.56
N GLY A 271 -10.20 1.39 13.45
CA GLY A 271 -10.12 2.65 12.72
C GLY A 271 -10.97 3.75 13.36
N VAL A 272 -11.27 4.77 12.57
CA VAL A 272 -12.07 5.94 12.98
C VAL A 272 -13.10 6.29 11.91
N LEU A 273 -14.05 7.15 12.24
CA LEU A 273 -14.85 7.81 11.21
C LEU A 273 -13.94 8.69 10.34
N ALA A 274 -14.16 8.69 9.03
CA ALA A 274 -13.24 9.30 8.08
C ALA A 274 -13.12 10.81 8.28
N ALA A 275 -11.89 11.29 8.37
CA ALA A 275 -11.58 12.70 8.38
C ALA A 275 -11.47 13.21 6.95
N VAL A 276 -12.32 14.16 6.57
CA VAL A 276 -12.33 14.75 5.23
C VAL A 276 -11.52 16.03 5.31
N THR A 277 -10.20 15.93 5.12
CA THR A 277 -9.24 17.01 5.40
C THR A 277 -8.85 17.84 4.16
N SER A 278 -9.24 17.41 2.96
CA SER A 278 -8.93 18.09 1.69
C SER A 278 -10.00 17.85 0.64
N GLN A 279 -10.02 18.69 -0.41
CA GLN A 279 -10.96 18.56 -1.53
C GLN A 279 -10.73 17.25 -2.28
N SER A 280 -9.48 16.89 -2.56
CA SER A 280 -9.16 15.64 -3.22
C SER A 280 -9.66 14.42 -2.44
N LYS A 281 -9.63 14.47 -1.11
CA LYS A 281 -10.14 13.37 -0.27
C LYS A 281 -11.66 13.30 -0.30
N LEU A 282 -12.32 14.45 -0.33
CA LEU A 282 -13.76 14.51 -0.56
C LEU A 282 -14.11 13.94 -1.93
N ASP A 283 -13.44 14.38 -3.00
CA ASP A 283 -13.65 13.91 -4.37
C ASP A 283 -13.41 12.39 -4.46
N PHE A 284 -12.35 11.89 -3.83
CA PHE A 284 -12.09 10.46 -3.76
C PHE A 284 -13.24 9.70 -3.08
N ILE A 285 -13.75 10.20 -1.95
CA ILE A 285 -14.91 9.59 -1.27
C ILE A 285 -16.14 9.62 -2.21
N THR A 286 -16.43 10.75 -2.85
CA THR A 286 -17.64 10.91 -3.65
C THR A 286 -17.60 10.13 -4.96
N ASP A 287 -16.41 9.94 -5.54
CA ASP A 287 -16.24 9.33 -6.85
C ASP A 287 -15.91 7.85 -6.77
N GLN A 288 -15.22 7.41 -5.71
CA GLN A 288 -14.72 6.04 -5.57
C GLN A 288 -15.41 5.24 -4.45
N ILE A 289 -15.97 5.90 -3.42
CA ILE A 289 -16.58 5.19 -2.29
C ILE A 289 -18.11 5.21 -2.39
N LEU A 290 -18.71 6.40 -2.49
CA LEU A 290 -20.17 6.56 -2.43
C LEU A 290 -20.93 5.84 -3.54
N PRO A 291 -20.50 5.81 -4.82
CA PRO A 291 -21.27 5.18 -5.89
C PRO A 291 -21.49 3.68 -5.65
N TYR A 292 -20.56 3.02 -4.97
CA TYR A 292 -20.60 1.60 -4.69
C TYR A 292 -21.24 1.30 -3.33
N ALA A 293 -20.86 2.04 -2.28
CA ALA A 293 -21.36 1.78 -0.94
C ALA A 293 -22.76 2.36 -0.68
N MET A 294 -23.12 3.45 -1.38
CA MET A 294 -24.27 4.31 -1.03
C MET A 294 -24.88 5.06 -2.26
N PRO A 295 -25.25 4.37 -3.36
CA PRO A 295 -25.53 4.99 -4.66
C PRO A 295 -26.62 6.07 -4.68
N ASN A 296 -27.52 6.09 -3.69
CA ASN A 296 -28.65 7.03 -3.62
C ASN A 296 -28.56 8.03 -2.44
N LYS A 297 -27.46 8.01 -1.67
CA LYS A 297 -27.36 8.80 -0.44
C LYS A 297 -26.59 10.10 -0.72
N LYS A 298 -27.24 11.22 -0.39
CA LYS A 298 -26.63 12.57 -0.47
C LYS A 298 -26.01 13.03 0.85
N LYS A 299 -26.08 12.20 1.89
CA LYS A 299 -25.62 12.51 3.25
C LYS A 299 -24.87 11.32 3.84
N PHE A 300 -23.75 11.57 4.49
CA PHE A 300 -23.02 10.55 5.24
C PHE A 300 -22.28 11.15 6.43
N THR A 301 -22.18 10.40 7.52
CA THR A 301 -21.44 10.79 8.72
C THR A 301 -19.93 10.68 8.49
N ILE A 302 -19.20 11.64 9.05
CA ILE A 302 -17.75 11.81 9.00
C ILE A 302 -17.19 11.96 10.41
N GLY A 303 -15.86 11.87 10.56
CA GLY A 303 -15.17 11.95 11.84
C GLY A 303 -15.04 13.35 12.44
N LEU A 304 -15.83 14.31 11.98
CA LEU A 304 -15.89 15.65 12.56
C LEU A 304 -16.70 15.60 13.85
N HIS A 305 -16.12 16.06 14.95
CA HIS A 305 -16.77 16.06 16.26
C HIS A 305 -16.38 17.29 17.07
N ARG A 306 -17.17 17.60 18.09
CA ARG A 306 -16.83 18.64 19.06
C ARG A 306 -16.02 18.01 20.19
N SER A 307 -14.79 18.49 20.38
CA SER A 307 -13.91 18.00 21.45
C SER A 307 -14.53 18.29 22.81
N SER A 308 -14.55 17.28 23.69
CA SER A 308 -15.01 17.45 25.08
C SER A 308 -14.03 18.25 25.93
N THR A 309 -12.77 18.39 25.48
CA THR A 309 -11.70 19.05 26.26
C THR A 309 -11.52 20.51 25.88
N SER A 310 -11.46 20.84 24.58
CA SER A 310 -11.30 22.22 24.12
C SER A 310 -12.59 22.88 23.65
N GLU A 311 -13.71 22.14 23.58
CA GLU A 311 -14.99 22.58 22.99
C GLU A 311 -14.92 23.01 21.51
N GLU A 312 -13.78 22.79 20.86
CA GLU A 312 -13.55 23.10 19.45
C GLU A 312 -13.93 21.92 18.55
N TRP A 313 -14.20 22.22 17.28
CA TRP A 313 -14.43 21.21 16.25
C TRP A 313 -13.10 20.61 15.79
N LYS A 314 -13.02 19.28 15.81
CA LYS A 314 -11.82 18.51 15.50
C LYS A 314 -12.15 17.25 14.70
N TRP A 315 -11.11 16.69 14.08
CA TRP A 315 -11.15 15.39 13.44
C TRP A 315 -10.68 14.30 14.39
N TRP A 316 -11.40 13.19 14.41
CA TRP A 316 -10.91 11.98 15.05
C TRP A 316 -9.66 11.44 14.37
N GLY A 317 -8.66 11.14 15.17
CA GLY A 317 -7.45 10.43 14.82
C GLY A 317 -7.40 9.05 15.45
N TYR A 318 -6.44 8.22 15.00
CA TYR A 318 -6.30 6.86 15.51
C TYR A 318 -5.90 6.86 16.99
N ASN A 319 -6.26 5.79 17.71
CA ASN A 319 -5.95 5.63 19.15
C ASN A 319 -6.49 6.78 20.03
N GLY A 320 -7.60 7.40 19.62
CA GLY A 320 -8.27 8.46 20.38
C GLY A 320 -7.58 9.82 20.32
N THR A 321 -6.67 10.04 19.36
CA THR A 321 -6.10 11.37 19.12
C THR A 321 -7.12 12.28 18.44
N GLU A 322 -6.94 13.59 18.59
CA GLU A 322 -7.76 14.60 17.91
C GLU A 322 -6.85 15.51 17.07
N TYR A 323 -7.32 15.90 15.88
CA TYR A 323 -6.61 16.79 14.98
C TYR A 323 -7.41 18.07 14.70
N PRO A 324 -6.74 19.23 14.52
CA PRO A 324 -7.41 20.49 14.22
C PRO A 324 -8.22 20.40 12.92
N LEU A 325 -9.33 21.14 12.85
CA LEU A 325 -10.22 21.18 11.67
C LEU A 325 -9.49 21.53 10.36
N GLY A 326 -8.50 22.44 10.43
CA GLY A 326 -7.79 22.96 9.27
C GLY A 326 -8.64 23.95 8.44
N ASN A 327 -8.27 24.11 7.16
CA ASN A 327 -8.85 25.12 6.25
C ASN A 327 -9.91 24.55 5.29
N PHE A 328 -10.42 23.34 5.53
CA PHE A 328 -11.27 22.60 4.59
C PHE A 328 -12.66 22.33 5.21
N PRO A 329 -13.70 22.17 4.37
CA PRO A 329 -14.62 23.22 3.88
C PRO A 329 -15.28 24.05 5.01
N SER A 330 -16.17 24.99 4.65
CA SER A 330 -16.94 25.82 5.58
C SER A 330 -18.22 25.14 6.10
N MET A 331 -18.58 25.50 7.33
CA MET A 331 -19.81 25.10 8.02
C MET A 331 -21.06 25.58 7.26
N LEU A 332 -22.06 24.72 7.00
CA LEU A 332 -23.34 25.11 6.39
C LEU A 332 -24.33 25.79 7.36
N ASN A 333 -24.26 25.47 8.65
CA ASN A 333 -25.22 25.94 9.66
C ASN A 333 -24.55 26.23 11.01
N THR A 334 -25.02 27.24 11.72
CA THR A 334 -24.54 27.53 13.09
C THR A 334 -24.81 26.35 14.02
N PRO A 335 -23.88 25.99 14.93
CA PRO A 335 -24.08 24.87 15.87
C PRO A 335 -25.29 25.10 16.78
N ALA A 336 -26.18 24.12 16.87
CA ALA A 336 -27.17 24.08 17.93
C ALA A 336 -26.50 23.65 19.26
N PRO A 337 -27.10 23.95 20.44
CA PRO A 337 -26.48 23.67 21.75
C PRO A 337 -26.07 22.20 21.96
N ASN A 338 -26.78 21.26 21.34
CA ASN A 338 -26.56 19.81 21.49
C ASN A 338 -25.80 19.18 20.31
N ASP A 339 -25.36 19.97 19.34
CA ASP A 339 -24.60 19.45 18.20
C ASP A 339 -23.18 19.08 18.64
N ASN A 340 -22.80 17.83 18.36
CA ASN A 340 -21.51 17.29 18.73
C ASN A 340 -20.86 16.45 17.62
N TRP A 341 -21.54 16.27 16.48
CA TRP A 341 -21.04 15.53 15.33
C TRP A 341 -21.27 16.27 14.02
N GLY A 342 -20.40 16.02 13.04
CA GLY A 342 -20.53 16.50 11.67
C GLY A 342 -20.94 15.40 10.67
N TYR A 343 -21.59 15.82 9.60
CA TYR A 343 -21.90 14.97 8.45
C TYR A 343 -21.74 15.75 7.15
N MET A 344 -21.43 15.07 6.05
CA MET A 344 -21.36 15.66 4.72
C MET A 344 -22.72 15.66 4.05
N TRP A 345 -23.07 16.74 3.34
CA TRP A 345 -24.32 16.86 2.61
C TRP A 345 -24.12 17.47 1.22
N ASN A 346 -24.60 16.78 0.20
CA ASN A 346 -24.72 17.30 -1.16
C ASN A 346 -26.08 17.99 -1.37
N HIS A 347 -26.10 19.32 -1.21
CA HIS A 347 -27.25 20.16 -1.58
C HIS A 347 -26.95 20.97 -2.85
N TYR A 348 -25.80 21.66 -2.88
CA TYR A 348 -25.26 22.43 -4.03
C TYR A 348 -23.77 22.15 -4.24
N GLY A 349 -23.35 20.91 -3.94
CA GLY A 349 -21.97 20.56 -3.63
C GLY A 349 -21.86 20.04 -2.20
N PHE A 350 -20.85 19.21 -1.96
CA PHE A 350 -20.63 18.58 -0.67
C PHE A 350 -19.99 19.57 0.32
N ASN A 351 -20.69 19.88 1.41
CA ASN A 351 -20.17 20.62 2.55
C ASN A 351 -20.57 19.89 3.85
N TRP A 352 -19.92 20.21 4.97
CA TRP A 352 -20.32 19.63 6.24
C TRP A 352 -21.42 20.44 6.93
N THR A 353 -22.25 19.73 7.69
CA THR A 353 -23.34 20.24 8.51
C THR A 353 -23.25 19.57 9.88
N LEU A 354 -23.84 20.20 10.89
CA LEU A 354 -23.82 19.72 12.25
C LEU A 354 -25.06 18.92 12.62
N GLN A 355 -24.89 17.97 13.52
CA GLN A 355 -25.97 17.15 14.08
C GLN A 355 -25.67 16.71 15.51
N THR A 356 -26.76 16.40 16.22
CA THR A 356 -26.72 15.69 17.49
C THR A 356 -26.41 14.20 17.29
N GLY A 357 -25.67 13.59 18.22
CA GLY A 357 -25.25 12.18 18.13
C GLY A 357 -26.33 11.10 18.22
N TYR A 358 -27.60 11.46 18.42
CA TYR A 358 -28.69 10.48 18.64
C TYR A 358 -29.83 10.54 17.62
N ASN A 359 -30.10 11.71 17.05
CA ASN A 359 -31.36 11.93 16.31
C ASN A 359 -31.26 11.64 14.81
N THR A 360 -30.05 11.60 14.25
CA THR A 360 -29.86 11.40 12.82
C THR A 360 -29.17 10.08 12.54
N GLN A 361 -29.82 9.22 11.76
CA GLN A 361 -29.23 7.99 11.25
C GLN A 361 -28.77 8.19 9.81
N LEU A 362 -27.46 8.13 9.61
CA LEU A 362 -26.84 8.32 8.30
C LEU A 362 -25.91 7.13 8.01
N PRO A 363 -25.72 6.80 6.72
CA PRO A 363 -24.59 5.95 6.36
C PRO A 363 -23.28 6.69 6.66
N TYR A 364 -22.16 6.00 6.69
CA TYR A 364 -20.90 6.55 7.19
C TYR A 364 -19.70 5.99 6.45
N VAL A 365 -18.58 6.69 6.55
CA VAL A 365 -17.30 6.23 5.99
C VAL A 365 -16.35 6.02 7.15
N CYS A 366 -15.83 4.79 7.27
CA CYS A 366 -14.73 4.49 8.17
C CYS A 366 -13.41 4.71 7.46
N GLN A 367 -12.38 4.99 8.25
CA GLN A 367 -11.00 5.13 7.83
C GLN A 367 -10.12 4.23 8.69
N LEU A 368 -9.36 3.38 8.02
CA LEU A 368 -8.36 2.47 8.57
C LEU A 368 -6.96 2.97 8.21
N ARG A 369 -5.96 2.58 9.01
CA ARG A 369 -4.57 2.90 8.73
C ARG A 369 -3.99 1.87 7.75
N ALA A 370 -3.41 2.34 6.66
CA ALA A 370 -2.66 1.49 5.73
C ALA A 370 -1.39 0.94 6.40
N CYS A 371 -1.00 -0.29 6.08
CA CYS A 371 0.35 -0.77 6.36
C CYS A 371 1.34 0.02 5.49
N ASP A 372 2.49 0.40 6.03
CA ASP A 372 3.59 0.98 5.27
C ASP A 372 4.94 0.69 5.94
N ALA A 373 5.99 1.37 5.49
CA ALA A 373 7.35 1.17 5.99
C ALA A 373 7.53 1.54 7.48
N GLU A 374 6.58 2.25 8.10
CA GLU A 374 6.65 2.69 9.50
C GLU A 374 5.49 2.16 10.35
N TYR A 375 4.47 1.56 9.74
CA TYR A 375 3.33 1.00 10.44
C TYR A 375 2.97 -0.39 9.92
N ILE A 376 3.15 -1.41 10.77
CA ILE A 376 2.62 -2.76 10.53
C ILE A 376 1.17 -2.79 11.00
N CYS A 377 0.26 -2.98 10.06
CA CYS A 377 -1.18 -3.01 10.29
C CYS A 377 -1.74 -4.44 10.33
N ASP A 378 -2.85 -4.62 11.04
CA ASP A 378 -3.62 -5.86 11.00
C ASP A 378 -4.52 -5.87 9.76
N GLN A 379 -4.28 -6.81 8.85
CA GLN A 379 -5.04 -6.94 7.60
C GLN A 379 -6.48 -7.46 7.81
N THR A 380 -6.86 -7.86 9.02
CA THR A 380 -8.23 -8.34 9.32
C THR A 380 -9.18 -7.21 9.76
N GLN A 381 -8.68 -5.99 9.95
CA GLN A 381 -9.45 -4.86 10.48
C GLN A 381 -10.73 -4.54 9.69
N ALA A 382 -10.66 -4.52 8.36
CA ALA A 382 -11.84 -4.25 7.53
C ALA A 382 -12.91 -5.34 7.68
N LYS A 383 -12.50 -6.62 7.75
CA LYS A 383 -13.41 -7.73 8.00
C LYS A 383 -14.11 -7.58 9.36
N ALA A 384 -13.36 -7.23 10.41
CA ALA A 384 -13.93 -7.01 11.74
C ALA A 384 -14.98 -5.88 11.74
N ILE A 385 -14.77 -4.81 10.96
CA ILE A 385 -15.78 -3.75 10.77
C ILE A 385 -17.04 -4.30 10.09
N PHE A 386 -16.89 -5.08 9.01
CA PHE A 386 -18.05 -5.68 8.33
C PHE A 386 -18.85 -6.62 9.26
N ASP A 387 -18.17 -7.46 10.03
CA ASP A 387 -18.82 -8.37 11.00
C ASP A 387 -19.63 -7.56 12.04
N LYS A 388 -19.09 -6.42 12.53
CA LYS A 388 -19.82 -5.50 13.42
C LYS A 388 -21.05 -4.88 12.76
N VAL A 389 -20.95 -4.49 11.48
CA VAL A 389 -22.08 -3.94 10.73
C VAL A 389 -23.23 -4.95 10.63
N GLU A 390 -22.91 -6.24 10.43
CA GLU A 390 -23.93 -7.30 10.45
C GLU A 390 -24.58 -7.45 11.82
N ALA A 391 -23.79 -7.38 12.90
CA ALA A 391 -24.34 -7.40 14.26
C ALA A 391 -25.30 -6.22 14.53
N VAL A 392 -24.97 -5.02 14.03
CA VAL A 392 -25.83 -3.83 14.11
C VAL A 392 -27.16 -4.06 13.38
N LYS A 393 -27.13 -4.61 12.16
CA LYS A 393 -28.35 -4.89 11.38
C LYS A 393 -29.27 -5.88 12.09
N ASN A 394 -28.68 -6.83 12.81
CA ASN A 394 -29.43 -7.88 13.50
C ASN A 394 -29.91 -7.48 14.90
N ASN A 395 -29.75 -6.21 15.31
CA ASN A 395 -30.02 -5.71 16.67
C ASN A 395 -29.31 -6.49 17.79
N ASN A 396 -28.21 -7.19 17.46
CA ASN A 396 -27.49 -8.09 18.36
C ASN A 396 -26.32 -7.39 19.06
N ILE A 397 -26.43 -6.09 19.37
CA ILE A 397 -25.31 -5.38 19.98
C ILE A 397 -25.46 -5.23 21.50
N THR A 398 -24.63 -5.98 22.22
CA THR A 398 -24.11 -5.59 23.54
C THR A 398 -22.69 -5.09 23.33
N PHE A 399 -22.45 -3.79 23.53
CA PHE A 399 -21.10 -3.24 23.58
C PHE A 399 -20.57 -3.45 25.01
N GLU A 400 -19.59 -4.34 25.19
CA GLU A 400 -18.75 -4.38 26.40
C GLU A 400 -17.67 -3.30 26.36
#